data_AF-A0A7S1QJ51-F1
#
_entry.id   AF-A0A7S1QJ51-F1
#
_cell.length_a   1.000
_cell.length_b   1.000
_cell.length_c   1.000
_cell.angle_alpha   90.00
_cell.angle_beta   90.00
_cell.angle_gamma   90.00
#
_symmetry.space_group_name_H-M   'P 1'
#
loop_
_entity.id
_entity.type
_entity.pdbx_description
1 polymer ?
#
loop_
_entity_poly.entity_id
_entity_poly.type
_entity_poly.pdbx_seq_one_letter_code
_entity_poly.pdbx_strand_id
1 'polypeptide(L)'
;GDSWADYSCATWPQVLGRLLNAHVVNCAQGGSMCADLVPQAQRALLSPHVPKAPGGLLRPETLVVVHTCGNDFVMKIGEVLMGGGLLGGLLGGGMMGGGGGAGGAENLEILRANPGAKEAALLGQFLETMYRGGARHIMVSGVPAFVDMPIFKMLLPIVGGLVQQDKLHDLGVSPGDPPELALQVQAAALHERWSDLVQTFNKGHPDAHATFFDEVGALERLREKHGTALFDQSMWDFSMFHPTPWGHEQLAAEAHRCAIEDIAALSPKPKQAPKTEEPRPVKVQVRNVKGDITFAVEADLGWRTAKLREAVIASAPNGFAAQGGQCVLALKGKFLGNGPETLSDLGFADGVQLIAV
;
A
#
# COMPACT_ATOMS: atom_id res chain seq x y z
N GLY A 1 -2.78 7.46 13.04
CA GLY A 1 -1.58 6.66 12.72
C GLY A 1 -1.50 5.50 13.68
N ASP A 2 -0.53 4.63 13.43
CA ASP A 2 0.01 3.60 14.31
C ASP A 2 1.49 3.39 13.98
N SER A 3 2.11 2.29 14.42
CA SER A 3 3.54 2.05 14.19
C SER A 3 3.90 1.72 12.72
N TRP A 4 2.94 1.30 11.89
CA TRP A 4 3.20 1.04 10.46
C TRP A 4 3.23 2.32 9.63
N ALA A 5 2.77 3.44 10.19
CA ALA A 5 2.64 4.70 9.48
C ALA A 5 3.90 5.60 9.60
N ASP A 6 4.87 5.23 10.45
CA ASP A 6 6.14 5.94 10.65
C ASP A 6 7.27 4.92 10.85
N TYR A 7 7.82 4.43 9.74
CA TYR A 7 8.79 3.33 9.74
C TYR A 7 10.06 3.67 8.95
N SER A 8 11.10 2.85 9.11
CA SER A 8 12.42 3.06 8.50
C SER A 8 12.44 2.97 6.97
N CYS A 9 11.37 2.44 6.37
CA CYS A 9 11.17 2.39 4.93
C CYS A 9 9.86 3.09 4.54
N ALA A 10 9.63 3.21 3.23
CA ALA A 10 8.40 3.81 2.75
C ALA A 10 7.19 2.94 3.09
N THR A 11 6.26 3.50 3.85
CA THR A 11 5.09 2.79 4.35
C THR A 11 4.04 2.65 3.24
N TRP A 12 3.13 1.69 3.36
CA TRP A 12 2.14 1.42 2.31
C TRP A 12 1.31 2.66 1.93
N PRO A 13 0.94 3.61 2.84
CA PRO A 13 0.26 4.84 2.44
C PRO A 13 1.16 5.77 1.60
N GLN A 14 2.46 5.78 1.88
CA GLN A 14 3.43 6.57 1.10
C GLN A 14 3.65 5.95 -0.29
N VAL A 15 3.71 4.61 -0.38
CA VAL A 15 3.79 3.90 -1.66
C VAL A 15 2.51 4.07 -2.46
N LEU A 16 1.33 4.00 -1.83
CA LEU A 16 0.03 4.30 -2.44
C LEU A 16 0.03 5.70 -3.06
N GLY A 17 0.56 6.71 -2.36
CA GLY A 17 0.69 8.05 -2.90
C GLY A 17 1.51 8.10 -4.20
N ARG A 18 2.57 7.30 -4.34
CA ARG A 18 3.33 7.19 -5.59
C ARG A 18 2.51 6.55 -6.71
N LEU A 19 1.77 5.48 -6.40
CA LEU A 19 0.90 4.80 -7.37
C LEU A 19 -0.18 5.74 -7.90
N LEU A 20 -0.72 6.61 -7.03
CA LEU A 20 -1.68 7.65 -7.39
C LEU A 20 -1.04 8.91 -8.00
N ASN A 21 0.28 8.96 -8.15
CA ASN A 21 1.03 10.15 -8.58
C ASN A 21 0.68 11.40 -7.73
N ALA A 22 0.54 11.21 -6.42
CA ALA A 22 0.12 12.20 -5.46
C ALA A 22 1.30 12.73 -4.63
N HIS A 23 1.16 13.96 -4.13
CA HIS A 23 2.05 14.49 -3.09
C HIS A 23 1.61 13.95 -1.73
N VAL A 24 2.52 13.30 -1.00
CA VAL A 24 2.23 12.69 0.30
C VAL A 24 2.67 13.61 1.44
N VAL A 25 1.75 13.87 2.36
CA VAL A 25 2.04 14.54 3.64
C VAL A 25 1.74 13.55 4.77
N ASN A 26 2.78 13.03 5.42
CA ASN A 26 2.63 12.10 6.53
C ASN A 26 2.45 12.86 7.85
N CYS A 27 1.27 12.69 8.48
CA CYS A 27 0.95 13.26 9.78
C CYS A 27 0.81 12.19 10.87
N ALA A 28 1.13 10.93 10.54
CA ALA A 28 1.12 9.85 11.50
C ALA A 28 2.33 9.92 12.43
N GLN A 29 2.20 9.28 13.59
CA GLN A 29 3.23 9.19 14.60
C GLN A 29 3.38 7.73 15.04
N GLY A 30 4.60 7.20 15.02
CA GLY A 30 4.87 5.85 15.50
C GLY A 30 4.40 5.67 16.95
N GLY A 31 3.78 4.52 17.25
CA GLY A 31 3.24 4.21 18.57
C GLY A 31 1.92 4.91 18.92
N SER A 32 1.34 5.70 18.03
CA SER A 32 0.06 6.36 18.31
C SER A 32 -1.11 5.38 18.41
N MET A 33 -2.07 5.74 19.25
CA MET A 33 -3.31 5.01 19.55
C MET A 33 -4.49 5.69 18.87
N CYS A 34 -5.67 5.07 18.87
CA CYS A 34 -6.89 5.68 18.33
C CYS A 34 -7.23 7.02 19.02
N ALA A 35 -6.87 7.16 20.30
CA ALA A 35 -7.07 8.40 21.06
C ALA A 35 -6.30 9.61 20.48
N ASP A 36 -5.22 9.35 19.73
CA ASP A 36 -4.40 10.40 19.13
C ASP A 36 -4.90 10.86 17.75
N LEU A 37 -5.91 10.20 17.18
CA LEU A 37 -6.40 10.49 15.83
C LEU A 37 -6.91 11.93 15.69
N VAL A 38 -7.75 12.39 16.61
CA VAL A 38 -8.32 13.74 16.54
C VAL A 38 -7.25 14.82 16.71
N PRO A 39 -6.33 14.74 17.69
CA PRO A 39 -5.16 15.63 17.74
C PRO A 39 -4.29 15.58 16.48
N GLN A 40 -4.06 14.40 15.88
CA GLN A 40 -3.33 14.27 14.62
C GLN A 40 -4.06 14.98 13.46
N ALA A 41 -5.38 14.82 13.36
CA ALA A 41 -6.20 15.51 12.36
C ALA A 41 -6.11 17.03 12.52
N GLN A 42 -6.23 17.54 13.75
CA GLN A 42 -6.14 18.98 14.02
C GLN A 42 -4.75 19.53 13.65
N ARG A 43 -3.66 18.84 14.03
CA ARG A 43 -2.30 19.21 13.62
C ARG A 43 -2.12 19.20 12.10
N ALA A 44 -2.65 18.18 11.42
CA ALA A 44 -2.61 18.09 9.97
C ALA A 44 -3.37 19.25 9.32
N LEU A 45 -4.56 19.59 9.83
CA LEU A 45 -5.38 20.66 9.29
C LEU A 45 -4.75 22.05 9.46
N LEU A 46 -3.92 22.24 10.49
CA LEU A 46 -3.17 23.48 10.74
C LEU A 46 -1.79 23.52 10.07
N SER A 47 -1.30 22.39 9.54
CA SER A 47 0.04 22.30 8.97
C SER A 47 0.15 23.09 7.66
N PRO A 48 1.19 23.94 7.50
CA PRO A 48 1.41 24.67 6.25
C PRO A 48 1.84 23.77 5.09
N HIS A 49 2.25 22.53 5.37
CA HIS A 49 2.63 21.56 4.34
C HIS A 49 1.43 20.84 3.73
N VAL A 50 0.26 20.89 4.36
CA VAL A 50 -0.95 20.25 3.84
C VAL A 50 -1.62 21.19 2.83
N PRO A 51 -1.72 20.81 1.53
CA PRO A 51 -2.29 21.70 0.51
C PRO A 51 -3.74 22.08 0.81
N LYS A 52 -4.02 23.38 0.79
CA LYS A 52 -5.36 23.94 1.05
C LYS A 52 -5.96 24.57 -0.22
N ALA A 53 -7.28 24.53 -0.31
CA ALA A 53 -8.06 25.32 -1.26
C ALA A 53 -8.19 26.79 -0.77
N PRO A 54 -8.63 27.72 -1.63
CA PRO A 54 -9.06 29.04 -1.19
C PRO A 54 -10.09 28.92 -0.05
N GLY A 55 -9.85 29.59 1.07
CA GLY A 55 -10.65 29.45 2.30
C GLY A 55 -10.03 28.56 3.39
N GLY A 56 -8.85 27.97 3.14
CA GLY A 56 -8.07 27.27 4.18
C GLY A 56 -8.48 25.81 4.45
N LEU A 57 -9.51 25.33 3.77
CA LEU A 57 -9.94 23.93 3.82
C LEU A 57 -9.08 23.04 2.93
N LEU A 58 -9.12 21.73 3.16
CA LEU A 58 -8.48 20.74 2.29
C LEU A 58 -9.03 20.86 0.86
N ARG A 59 -8.17 20.60 -0.12
CA ARG A 59 -8.60 20.54 -1.52
C ARG A 59 -9.54 19.34 -1.74
N PRO A 60 -10.54 19.43 -2.63
CA PRO A 60 -11.44 18.30 -2.92
C PRO A 60 -10.70 17.06 -3.42
N GLU A 61 -9.58 17.24 -4.12
CA GLU A 61 -8.75 16.14 -4.64
C GLU A 61 -7.92 15.41 -3.57
N THR A 62 -8.01 15.82 -2.30
CA THR A 62 -7.23 15.24 -1.21
C THR A 62 -7.80 13.89 -0.79
N LEU A 63 -6.99 12.83 -0.88
CA LEU A 63 -7.25 11.57 -0.20
C LEU A 63 -6.67 11.59 1.21
N VAL A 64 -7.53 11.47 2.22
CA VAL A 64 -7.13 11.23 3.61
C VAL A 64 -7.02 9.74 3.85
N VAL A 65 -5.87 9.25 4.30
CA VAL A 65 -5.69 7.84 4.66
C VAL A 65 -5.52 7.73 6.18
N VAL A 66 -6.32 6.87 6.82
CA VAL A 66 -6.19 6.55 8.24
C VAL A 66 -5.90 5.06 8.42
N HIS A 67 -4.75 4.79 9.03
CA HIS A 67 -4.32 3.47 9.52
C HIS A 67 -4.04 3.62 11.02
N THR A 68 -4.66 2.78 11.85
CA THR A 68 -4.70 2.93 13.31
C THR A 68 -5.18 1.65 13.99
N CYS A 69 -5.29 1.68 15.33
CA CYS A 69 -5.78 0.59 16.17
C CYS A 69 -4.86 -0.64 16.30
N GLY A 70 -3.81 -0.79 15.47
CA GLY A 70 -2.81 -1.85 15.65
C GLY A 70 -2.14 -1.80 17.03
N ASN A 71 -1.75 -0.60 17.47
CA ASN A 71 -1.17 -0.40 18.81
C ASN A 71 -2.20 -0.60 19.93
N ASP A 72 -3.44 -0.13 19.76
CA ASP A 72 -4.52 -0.36 20.72
C ASP A 72 -4.76 -1.86 20.93
N PHE A 73 -4.74 -2.63 19.84
CA PHE A 73 -4.89 -4.08 19.88
C PHE A 73 -3.72 -4.76 20.60
N VAL A 74 -2.48 -4.43 20.22
CA VAL A 74 -1.27 -5.01 20.84
C VAL A 74 -1.18 -4.65 22.32
N MET A 75 -1.52 -3.41 22.72
CA MET A 75 -1.55 -3.02 24.12
C MET A 75 -2.57 -3.83 24.92
N LYS A 76 -3.80 -3.97 24.41
CA LYS A 76 -4.84 -4.77 25.08
C LYS A 76 -4.42 -6.24 25.23
N ILE A 77 -3.75 -6.82 24.22
CA ILE A 77 -3.16 -8.17 24.35
C ILE A 77 -2.05 -8.15 25.41
N GLY A 78 -1.12 -7.21 25.36
CA GLY A 78 0.00 -7.11 26.28
C GLY A 78 -0.43 -6.99 27.75
N GLU A 79 -1.50 -6.26 28.03
CA GLU A 79 -2.11 -6.16 29.36
C GLU A 79 -2.60 -7.51 29.87
N VAL A 80 -3.18 -8.35 28.99
CA VAL A 80 -3.57 -9.74 29.34
C VAL A 80 -2.33 -10.55 29.73
N LEU A 81 -1.23 -10.42 28.97
CA LEU A 81 0.00 -11.18 29.19
C LEU A 81 0.71 -10.79 30.49
N MET A 82 0.79 -9.48 30.75
CA MET A 82 1.47 -8.96 31.94
C MET A 82 0.61 -9.06 33.20
N GLY A 83 -0.70 -8.83 33.10
CA GLY A 83 -1.65 -9.00 34.19
C GLY A 83 -1.87 -10.46 34.59
N GLY A 84 -1.62 -11.41 33.68
CA GLY A 84 -1.70 -12.86 33.93
C GLY A 84 -0.49 -13.49 34.64
N GLY A 85 0.54 -12.72 35.00
CA GLY A 85 1.68 -13.19 35.79
C GLY A 85 2.68 -14.11 35.08
N LEU A 86 2.44 -14.50 33.82
CA LEU A 86 3.27 -15.49 33.12
C LEU A 86 4.50 -14.88 32.43
N LEU A 87 4.41 -13.65 31.90
CA LEU A 87 5.49 -13.01 31.12
C LEU A 87 6.34 -11.99 31.90
N GLY A 88 5.83 -11.48 33.02
CA GLY A 88 6.58 -10.58 33.92
C GLY A 88 7.85 -11.24 34.50
N GLY A 89 7.95 -12.57 34.49
CA GLY A 89 9.15 -13.30 34.89
C GLY A 89 10.18 -13.50 33.77
N LEU A 90 9.80 -13.40 32.48
CA LEU A 90 10.66 -13.85 31.37
C LEU A 90 11.42 -12.72 30.67
N LEU A 91 10.90 -11.48 30.66
CA LEU A 91 11.49 -10.35 29.92
C LEU A 91 12.31 -9.36 30.76
N GLY A 92 12.63 -9.70 32.01
CA GLY A 92 13.75 -9.08 32.73
C GLY A 92 13.37 -8.14 33.87
N GLY A 93 13.69 -8.60 35.08
CA GLY A 93 14.28 -7.75 36.11
C GLY A 93 13.35 -7.12 37.13
N GLY A 94 13.05 -7.84 38.21
CA GLY A 94 12.53 -7.21 39.43
C GLY A 94 12.05 -8.17 40.50
N MET A 95 12.97 -8.73 41.29
CA MET A 95 12.67 -9.39 42.57
C MET A 95 12.20 -8.35 43.63
N MET A 96 11.01 -7.77 43.44
CA MET A 96 10.26 -7.03 44.46
C MET A 96 8.79 -7.42 44.21
N GLY A 97 8.19 -8.37 44.90
CA GLY A 97 8.12 -8.46 46.34
C GLY A 97 6.79 -7.88 46.82
N GLY A 98 5.72 -8.66 46.69
CA GLY A 98 4.56 -8.62 47.60
C GLY A 98 3.43 -7.64 47.28
N GLY A 99 2.24 -8.19 47.02
CA GLY A 99 0.97 -7.45 47.13
C GLY A 99 0.01 -7.79 46.01
N GLY A 100 -0.92 -8.70 46.30
CA GLY A 100 -1.88 -9.23 45.34
C GLY A 100 -2.74 -8.18 44.65
N GLY A 101 -2.98 -8.42 43.37
CA GLY A 101 -4.01 -7.76 42.57
C GLY A 101 -4.65 -8.79 41.63
N ALA A 102 -5.35 -9.79 42.19
CA ALA A 102 -6.11 -10.76 41.41
C ALA A 102 -7.31 -10.15 40.64
N GLY A 103 -7.51 -8.82 40.70
CA GLY A 103 -8.59 -8.12 40.01
C GLY A 103 -8.25 -7.53 38.64
N GLY A 104 -7.04 -7.74 38.11
CA GLY A 104 -6.63 -7.16 36.82
C GLY A 104 -7.21 -7.86 35.58
N ALA A 105 -7.54 -9.15 35.67
CA ALA A 105 -7.96 -9.94 34.52
C ALA A 105 -9.44 -9.74 34.13
N GLU A 106 -10.30 -9.31 35.05
CA GLU A 106 -11.76 -9.20 34.82
C GLU A 106 -12.18 -7.97 33.98
N ASN A 107 -11.25 -7.05 33.70
CA ASN A 107 -11.52 -5.83 32.93
C ASN A 107 -10.82 -5.76 31.56
N LEU A 108 -10.26 -6.86 31.07
CA LEU A 108 -9.55 -6.87 29.80
C LEU A 108 -10.54 -6.72 28.65
N GLU A 109 -10.58 -5.52 28.06
CA GLU A 109 -11.55 -5.13 27.03
C GLU A 109 -11.52 -6.06 25.80
N ILE A 110 -10.34 -6.59 25.46
CA ILE A 110 -10.15 -7.57 24.38
C ILE A 110 -10.84 -8.91 24.63
N LEU A 111 -11.23 -9.21 25.86
CA LEU A 111 -11.95 -10.45 26.21
C LEU A 111 -13.47 -10.23 26.25
N ARG A 112 -13.95 -9.02 25.94
CA ARG A 112 -15.38 -8.67 26.00
C ARG A 112 -16.05 -8.81 24.65
N ALA A 113 -17.33 -9.12 24.66
CA ALA A 113 -18.21 -9.29 23.49
C ALA A 113 -18.33 -8.06 22.56
N ASN A 114 -17.69 -6.93 22.88
CA ASN A 114 -17.78 -5.69 22.11
C ASN A 114 -16.42 -4.98 21.98
N PRO A 115 -15.42 -5.62 21.36
CA PRO A 115 -14.12 -5.00 21.18
C PRO A 115 -14.21 -3.82 20.22
N GLY A 116 -13.41 -2.78 20.48
CA GLY A 116 -13.23 -1.67 19.53
C GLY A 116 -14.31 -0.59 19.56
N ALA A 117 -15.30 -0.65 20.44
CA ALA A 117 -16.38 0.36 20.49
C ALA A 117 -15.84 1.77 20.76
N LYS A 118 -14.85 1.89 21.67
CA LYS A 118 -14.19 3.15 22.00
C LYS A 118 -13.37 3.66 20.81
N GLU A 119 -12.58 2.78 20.20
CA GLU A 119 -11.77 3.10 19.04
C GLU A 119 -12.64 3.52 17.84
N ALA A 120 -13.81 2.90 17.65
CA ALA A 120 -14.77 3.28 16.61
C ALA A 120 -15.30 4.69 16.84
N ALA A 121 -15.69 5.01 18.07
CA ALA A 121 -16.17 6.35 18.41
C ALA A 121 -15.11 7.42 18.12
N LEU A 122 -13.83 7.13 18.42
CA LEU A 122 -12.71 8.02 18.14
C LEU A 122 -12.43 8.14 16.63
N LEU A 123 -12.51 7.04 15.89
CA LEU A 123 -12.40 7.06 14.44
C LEU A 123 -13.54 7.87 13.80
N GLY A 124 -14.77 7.72 14.29
CA GLY A 124 -15.91 8.53 13.85
C GLY A 124 -15.69 10.02 14.06
N GLN A 125 -15.19 10.41 15.24
CA GLN A 125 -14.80 11.80 15.51
C GLN A 125 -13.68 12.30 14.58
N PHE A 126 -12.71 11.43 14.25
CA PHE A 126 -11.68 11.74 13.27
C PHE A 126 -12.27 11.99 11.87
N LEU A 127 -13.17 11.12 11.39
CA LEU A 127 -13.83 11.29 10.08
C LEU A 127 -14.59 12.62 10.01
N GLU A 128 -15.39 12.92 11.04
CA GLU A 128 -16.11 14.20 11.17
C GLU A 128 -15.16 15.40 11.17
N THR A 129 -14.04 15.31 11.89
CA THR A 129 -13.04 16.37 11.97
C THR A 129 -12.42 16.63 10.59
N MET A 130 -12.03 15.58 9.87
CA MET A 130 -11.45 15.70 8.53
C MET A 130 -12.47 16.21 7.50
N TYR A 131 -13.72 15.75 7.57
CA TYR A 131 -14.81 16.22 6.71
C TYR A 131 -15.05 17.72 6.86
N ARG A 132 -15.17 18.21 8.11
CA ARG A 132 -15.27 19.64 8.43
C ARG A 132 -14.03 20.43 7.99
N GLY A 133 -12.88 19.77 8.00
CA GLY A 133 -11.63 20.29 7.44
C GLY A 133 -11.59 20.36 5.91
N GLY A 134 -12.63 19.89 5.20
CA GLY A 134 -12.74 19.91 3.74
C GLY A 134 -12.42 18.59 3.05
N ALA A 135 -12.14 17.51 3.79
CA ALA A 135 -11.90 16.21 3.17
C ALA A 135 -13.16 15.71 2.45
N ARG A 136 -12.97 15.17 1.24
CA ARG A 136 -14.04 14.57 0.43
C ARG A 136 -13.75 13.14 0.01
N HIS A 137 -12.50 12.71 0.13
CA HIS A 137 -12.06 11.34 -0.11
C HIS A 137 -11.32 10.85 1.12
N ILE A 138 -11.82 9.78 1.74
CA ILE A 138 -11.22 9.19 2.92
C ILE A 138 -11.06 7.69 2.70
N MET A 139 -9.92 7.13 3.07
CA MET A 139 -9.68 5.69 3.13
C MET A 139 -9.42 5.31 4.58
N VAL A 140 -10.25 4.41 5.10
CA VAL A 140 -10.11 3.81 6.43
C VAL A 140 -9.53 2.41 6.26
N SER A 141 -8.33 2.19 6.78
CA SER A 141 -7.74 0.85 6.83
C SER A 141 -8.35 0.04 7.97
N GLY A 142 -8.63 -1.24 7.70
CA GLY A 142 -8.95 -2.22 8.74
C GLY A 142 -7.78 -2.41 9.71
N VAL A 143 -8.06 -2.98 10.88
CA VAL A 143 -6.99 -3.40 11.81
C VAL A 143 -6.35 -4.67 11.23
N PRO A 144 -5.01 -4.75 11.08
CA PRO A 144 -4.35 -5.91 10.50
C PRO A 144 -4.28 -7.07 11.51
N ALA A 145 -5.43 -7.53 12.00
CA ALA A 145 -5.56 -8.69 12.89
C ALA A 145 -5.45 -10.01 12.09
N PHE A 146 -4.36 -10.15 11.34
CA PHE A 146 -4.10 -11.28 10.46
C PHE A 146 -3.41 -12.41 11.22
N VAL A 147 -4.16 -13.46 11.59
CA VAL A 147 -3.71 -14.55 12.49
C VAL A 147 -2.39 -15.22 12.12
N ASP A 148 -2.01 -15.18 10.85
CA ASP A 148 -0.76 -15.75 10.35
C ASP A 148 0.48 -14.87 10.56
N MET A 149 0.29 -13.63 11.04
CA MET A 149 1.40 -12.76 11.47
C MET A 149 2.25 -13.47 12.54
N PRO A 150 3.59 -13.37 12.46
CA PRO A 150 4.46 -14.08 13.40
C PRO A 150 4.23 -13.69 14.86
N ILE A 151 3.88 -12.43 15.16
CA ILE A 151 3.54 -12.03 16.54
C ILE A 151 2.33 -12.80 17.10
N PHE A 152 1.28 -13.04 16.29
CA PHE A 152 0.10 -13.75 16.78
C PHE A 152 0.40 -15.22 16.99
N LYS A 153 1.23 -15.84 16.14
CA LYS A 153 1.73 -17.20 16.35
C LYS A 153 2.45 -17.36 17.69
N MET A 154 3.18 -16.34 18.14
CA MET A 154 3.79 -16.34 19.48
C MET A 154 2.76 -16.21 20.62
N LEU A 155 1.62 -15.58 20.36
CA LEU A 155 0.56 -15.34 21.34
C LEU A 155 -0.43 -16.51 21.45
N LEU A 156 -0.56 -17.34 20.41
CA LEU A 156 -1.50 -18.46 20.36
C LEU A 156 -1.42 -19.40 21.58
N PRO A 157 -0.25 -19.78 22.12
CA PRO A 157 -0.20 -20.63 23.32
C PRO A 157 -0.87 -19.98 24.54
N ILE A 158 -0.72 -18.65 24.70
CA ILE A 158 -1.35 -17.94 25.82
C ILE A 158 -2.86 -17.83 25.59
N VAL A 159 -3.28 -17.49 24.37
CA VAL A 159 -4.71 -17.46 24.00
C VAL A 159 -5.34 -18.84 24.22
N GLY A 160 -4.64 -19.92 23.84
CA GLY A 160 -5.08 -21.29 24.08
C GLY A 160 -5.26 -21.60 25.56
N GLY A 161 -4.35 -21.11 26.42
CA GLY A 161 -4.52 -21.20 27.87
C GLY A 161 -5.79 -20.50 28.38
N LEU A 162 -6.15 -19.35 27.82
CA LEU A 162 -7.38 -18.61 28.17
C LEU A 162 -8.64 -19.34 27.69
N VAL A 163 -8.62 -19.92 26.48
CA VAL A 163 -9.71 -20.75 25.94
C VAL A 163 -9.96 -21.96 26.85
N GLN A 164 -8.91 -22.69 27.23
CA GLN A 164 -9.04 -23.88 28.09
C GLN A 164 -9.51 -23.56 29.51
N GLN A 165 -9.32 -22.32 29.96
CA GLN A 165 -9.82 -21.82 31.25
C GLN A 165 -11.24 -21.23 31.15
N ASP A 166 -11.91 -21.34 29.99
CA ASP A 166 -13.24 -20.77 29.74
C ASP A 166 -13.32 -19.24 29.93
N LYS A 167 -12.18 -18.56 29.82
CA LYS A 167 -12.10 -17.10 30.02
C LYS A 167 -12.58 -16.30 28.81
N LEU A 168 -12.79 -16.97 27.67
CA LEU A 168 -13.19 -16.35 26.40
C LEU A 168 -14.64 -16.67 26.03
N HIS A 169 -15.44 -17.20 26.96
CA HIS A 169 -16.83 -17.60 26.70
C HIS A 169 -17.69 -16.43 26.22
N ASP A 170 -17.43 -15.21 26.69
CA ASP A 170 -18.09 -13.97 26.26
C ASP A 170 -17.81 -13.62 24.79
N LEU A 171 -16.73 -14.15 24.22
CA LEU A 171 -16.43 -14.07 22.77
C LEU A 171 -17.09 -15.19 21.98
N GLY A 172 -17.87 -16.05 22.62
CA GLY A 172 -18.43 -17.26 22.02
C GLY A 172 -17.41 -18.37 21.79
N VAL A 173 -16.25 -18.32 22.46
CA VAL A 173 -15.18 -19.32 22.34
C VAL A 173 -15.18 -20.21 23.57
N SER A 174 -15.33 -21.52 23.36
CA SER A 174 -15.47 -22.53 24.41
C SER A 174 -14.20 -23.37 24.58
N PRO A 175 -14.00 -24.03 25.74
CA PRO A 175 -12.92 -24.99 25.90
C PRO A 175 -12.96 -26.09 24.82
N GLY A 176 -11.84 -26.23 24.10
CA GLY A 176 -11.71 -27.17 22.97
C GLY A 176 -11.67 -26.47 21.60
N ASP A 177 -12.09 -25.22 21.52
CA ASP A 177 -11.94 -24.42 20.30
C ASP A 177 -10.48 -24.06 20.02
N PRO A 178 -10.10 -23.87 18.73
CA PRO A 178 -8.76 -23.43 18.38
C PRO A 178 -8.51 -21.99 18.86
N PRO A 179 -7.31 -21.66 19.40
CA PRO A 179 -7.00 -20.31 19.88
C PRO A 179 -7.10 -19.23 18.79
N GLU A 180 -6.90 -19.60 17.53
CA GLU A 180 -7.06 -18.74 16.37
C GLU A 180 -8.48 -18.18 16.27
N LEU A 181 -9.49 -18.95 16.68
CA LEU A 181 -10.90 -18.54 16.61
C LEU A 181 -11.14 -17.27 17.44
N ALA A 182 -10.53 -17.16 18.61
CA ALA A 182 -10.68 -15.97 19.45
C ALA A 182 -10.13 -14.71 18.76
N LEU A 183 -8.98 -14.82 18.08
CA LEU A 183 -8.41 -13.71 17.32
C LEU A 183 -9.26 -13.38 16.09
N GLN A 184 -9.81 -14.40 15.41
CA GLN A 184 -10.69 -14.22 14.25
C GLN A 184 -12.00 -13.54 14.62
N VAL A 185 -12.64 -13.93 15.73
CA VAL A 185 -13.87 -13.28 16.22
C VAL A 185 -13.61 -11.81 16.55
N GLN A 186 -12.50 -11.51 17.22
CA GLN A 186 -12.09 -10.15 17.53
C GLN A 186 -11.83 -9.33 16.25
N ALA A 187 -11.08 -9.89 15.30
CA ALA A 187 -10.79 -9.27 14.01
C ALA A 187 -12.07 -8.98 13.22
N ALA A 188 -12.99 -9.94 13.14
CA ALA A 188 -14.26 -9.81 12.45
C ALA A 188 -15.13 -8.72 13.09
N ALA A 189 -15.24 -8.68 14.42
CA ALA A 189 -15.99 -7.65 15.12
C ALA A 189 -15.43 -6.24 14.88
N LEU A 190 -14.10 -6.09 14.83
CA LEU A 190 -13.46 -4.81 14.48
C LEU A 190 -13.70 -4.43 13.02
N HIS A 191 -13.59 -5.39 12.10
CA HIS A 191 -13.85 -5.21 10.67
C HIS A 191 -15.28 -4.73 10.42
N GLU A 192 -16.28 -5.45 10.94
CA GLU A 192 -17.70 -5.10 10.78
C GLU A 192 -17.97 -3.69 11.31
N ARG A 193 -17.45 -3.37 12.48
CA ARG A 193 -17.63 -2.05 13.11
C ARG A 193 -17.03 -0.92 12.27
N TRP A 194 -15.86 -1.12 11.66
CA TRP A 194 -15.22 -0.09 10.83
C TRP A 194 -15.97 0.09 9.51
N SER A 195 -16.38 -1.03 8.90
CA SER A 195 -17.20 -1.03 7.69
C SER A 195 -18.53 -0.31 7.91
N ASP A 196 -19.24 -0.63 9.00
CA ASP A 196 -20.51 0.02 9.35
C ASP A 196 -20.34 1.52 9.63
N LEU A 197 -19.23 1.90 10.28
CA LEU A 197 -18.90 3.29 10.54
C LEU A 197 -18.66 4.07 9.23
N VAL A 198 -17.94 3.48 8.27
CA VAL A 198 -17.72 4.06 6.95
C VAL A 198 -19.04 4.19 6.17
N GLN A 199 -19.90 3.17 6.20
CA GLN A 199 -21.22 3.23 5.58
C GLN A 199 -22.11 4.30 6.21
N THR A 200 -22.08 4.43 7.54
CA THR A 200 -22.83 5.46 8.28
C THR A 200 -22.33 6.85 7.91
N PHE A 201 -21.02 7.04 7.82
CA PHE A 201 -20.42 8.29 7.39
C PHE A 201 -20.87 8.66 5.96
N ASN A 202 -20.82 7.74 5.00
CA ASN A 202 -21.24 7.98 3.63
C ASN A 202 -22.73 8.34 3.52
N LYS A 203 -23.59 7.74 4.35
CA LYS A 203 -25.01 8.11 4.43
C LYS A 203 -25.22 9.52 5.00
N GLY A 204 -24.40 9.91 5.98
CA GLY A 204 -24.46 11.23 6.63
C GLY A 204 -23.90 12.37 5.78
N HIS A 205 -22.94 12.09 4.90
CA HIS A 205 -22.19 13.09 4.12
C HIS A 205 -22.18 12.74 2.62
N PRO A 206 -23.29 12.96 1.90
CA PRO A 206 -23.42 12.54 0.49
C PRO A 206 -22.48 13.29 -0.47
N ASP A 207 -21.86 14.39 -0.04
CA ASP A 207 -20.85 15.10 -0.82
C ASP A 207 -19.43 14.55 -0.60
N ALA A 208 -19.23 13.64 0.34
CA ALA A 208 -17.98 12.95 0.62
C ALA A 208 -18.07 11.44 0.37
N HIS A 209 -16.92 10.80 0.22
CA HIS A 209 -16.81 9.37 0.04
C HIS A 209 -15.69 8.82 0.92
N ALA A 210 -16.05 7.94 1.84
CA ALA A 210 -15.14 7.11 2.61
C ALA A 210 -15.17 5.68 2.06
N THR A 211 -14.01 5.09 1.80
CA THR A 211 -13.84 3.67 1.48
C THR A 211 -13.19 2.95 2.66
N PHE A 212 -13.58 1.69 2.84
CA PHE A 212 -12.99 0.80 3.82
C PHE A 212 -12.04 -0.18 3.13
N PHE A 213 -10.76 -0.08 3.44
CA PHE A 213 -9.74 -1.00 2.95
C PHE A 213 -9.62 -2.19 3.92
N ASP A 214 -10.20 -3.32 3.51
CA ASP A 214 -10.10 -4.59 4.24
C ASP A 214 -8.67 -5.16 4.15
N GLU A 215 -7.83 -4.73 5.09
CA GLU A 215 -6.42 -5.08 5.15
C GLU A 215 -6.19 -6.57 5.45
N VAL A 216 -7.03 -7.20 6.28
CA VAL A 216 -6.95 -8.65 6.55
C VAL A 216 -7.26 -9.44 5.29
N GLY A 217 -8.38 -9.14 4.62
CA GLY A 217 -8.70 -9.80 3.35
C GLY A 217 -7.65 -9.52 2.26
N ALA A 218 -7.01 -8.35 2.26
CA ALA A 218 -5.88 -8.06 1.37
C ALA A 218 -4.68 -8.96 1.65
N LEU A 219 -4.30 -9.14 2.92
CA LEU A 219 -3.22 -10.04 3.32
C LEU A 219 -3.51 -11.50 2.95
N GLU A 220 -4.74 -11.96 3.14
CA GLU A 220 -5.16 -13.31 2.73
C GLU A 220 -5.01 -13.53 1.22
N ARG A 221 -5.52 -12.60 0.38
CA ARG A 221 -5.36 -12.66 -1.08
C ARG A 221 -3.91 -12.64 -1.52
N LEU A 222 -3.08 -11.82 -0.87
CA LEU A 222 -1.64 -11.75 -1.17
C LEU A 222 -0.93 -13.05 -0.82
N ARG A 223 -1.28 -13.66 0.32
CA ARG A 223 -0.73 -14.95 0.74
C ARG A 223 -1.12 -16.08 -0.21
N GLU A 224 -2.38 -16.10 -0.66
CA GLU A 224 -2.85 -17.04 -1.68
C GLU A 224 -2.10 -16.84 -3.00
N LYS A 225 -2.01 -15.58 -3.47
CA LYS A 225 -1.38 -15.21 -4.74
C LYS A 225 0.10 -15.57 -4.81
N HIS A 226 0.86 -15.29 -3.76
CA HIS A 226 2.32 -15.49 -3.74
C HIS A 226 2.75 -16.84 -3.17
N GLY A 227 1.81 -17.58 -2.57
CA GLY A 227 2.06 -18.81 -1.84
C GLY A 227 2.59 -18.56 -0.42
N THR A 228 2.15 -19.39 0.52
CA THR A 228 2.44 -19.26 1.96
C THR A 228 3.92 -19.09 2.27
N ALA A 229 4.81 -19.89 1.66
CA ALA A 229 6.24 -19.88 1.99
C ALA A 229 6.90 -18.55 1.61
N LEU A 230 6.66 -18.05 0.39
CA LEU A 230 7.24 -16.79 -0.07
C LEU A 230 6.65 -15.60 0.69
N PHE A 231 5.32 -15.61 0.89
CA PHE A 231 4.63 -14.57 1.62
C PHE A 231 5.13 -14.47 3.06
N ASP A 232 5.12 -15.57 3.82
CA ASP A 232 5.52 -15.56 5.23
C ASP A 232 7.00 -15.12 5.41
N GLN A 233 7.89 -15.47 4.45
CA GLN A 233 9.30 -15.06 4.46
C GLN A 233 9.52 -13.58 4.08
N SER A 234 8.70 -13.04 3.18
CA SER A 234 8.95 -11.74 2.56
C SER A 234 8.06 -10.63 3.11
N MET A 235 6.90 -10.96 3.67
CA MET A 235 5.90 -9.98 4.10
C MET A 235 6.34 -9.23 5.36
N TRP A 236 6.91 -9.94 6.34
CA TRP A 236 7.18 -9.43 7.68
C TRP A 236 8.66 -9.21 7.90
N ASP A 237 9.02 -8.12 8.58
CA ASP A 237 10.40 -7.88 8.96
C ASP A 237 10.78 -8.56 10.29
N PHE A 238 12.00 -8.30 10.78
CA PHE A 238 12.50 -8.88 12.03
C PHE A 238 11.72 -8.48 13.28
N SER A 239 10.92 -7.40 13.22
CA SER A 239 10.04 -7.02 14.33
C SER A 239 8.82 -7.94 14.45
N MET A 240 8.60 -8.83 13.48
CA MET A 240 7.48 -9.78 13.43
C MET A 240 6.08 -9.13 13.37
N PHE A 241 6.04 -7.80 13.26
CA PHE A 241 4.83 -6.98 13.28
C PHE A 241 4.76 -6.00 12.12
N HIS A 242 5.89 -5.49 11.63
CA HIS A 242 5.91 -4.53 10.53
C HIS A 242 6.11 -5.23 9.18
N PRO A 243 5.43 -4.77 8.12
CA PRO A 243 5.73 -5.20 6.77
C PRO A 243 7.15 -4.83 6.36
N THR A 244 7.80 -5.68 5.55
CA THR A 244 9.03 -5.31 4.84
C THR A 244 8.74 -4.26 3.76
N PRO A 245 9.77 -3.68 3.09
CA PRO A 245 9.54 -2.86 1.91
C PRO A 245 8.69 -3.56 0.83
N TRP A 246 8.92 -4.86 0.61
CA TRP A 246 8.10 -5.65 -0.33
C TRP A 246 6.66 -5.77 0.17
N GLY A 247 6.45 -6.04 1.46
CA GLY A 247 5.11 -6.14 2.05
C GLY A 247 4.32 -4.83 1.93
N HIS A 248 4.96 -3.69 2.15
CA HIS A 248 4.34 -2.38 1.94
C HIS A 248 3.99 -2.11 0.48
N GLU A 249 4.80 -2.55 -0.49
CA GLU A 249 4.46 -2.46 -1.91
C GLU A 249 3.24 -3.30 -2.27
N GLN A 250 3.14 -4.52 -1.72
CA GLN A 250 1.98 -5.39 -1.97
C GLN A 250 0.69 -4.81 -1.37
N LEU A 251 0.73 -4.34 -0.12
CA LEU A 251 -0.42 -3.70 0.52
C LEU A 251 -0.84 -2.42 -0.20
N ALA A 252 0.13 -1.60 -0.63
CA ALA A 252 -0.16 -0.38 -1.39
C ALA A 252 -0.85 -0.69 -2.73
N ALA A 253 -0.52 -1.81 -3.38
CA ALA A 253 -1.19 -2.22 -4.61
C ALA A 253 -2.66 -2.63 -4.36
N GLU A 254 -2.95 -3.36 -3.29
CA GLU A 254 -4.33 -3.69 -2.88
C GLU A 254 -5.11 -2.45 -2.45
N ALA A 255 -4.50 -1.57 -1.66
CA ALA A 255 -5.10 -0.29 -1.28
C ALA A 255 -5.36 0.60 -2.50
N HIS A 256 -4.43 0.63 -3.47
CA HIS A 256 -4.62 1.35 -4.72
C HIS A 256 -5.82 0.82 -5.51
N ARG A 257 -5.95 -0.51 -5.62
CA ARG A 257 -7.10 -1.16 -6.25
C ARG A 257 -8.42 -0.74 -5.58
N CYS A 258 -8.49 -0.82 -4.25
CA CYS A 258 -9.63 -0.36 -3.45
C CYS A 258 -9.94 1.13 -3.69
N ALA A 259 -8.93 2.01 -3.67
CA ALA A 259 -9.09 3.44 -3.88
C ALA A 259 -9.69 3.77 -5.27
N ILE A 260 -9.18 3.16 -6.34
CA ILE A 260 -9.61 3.48 -7.70
C ILE A 260 -10.95 2.84 -8.09
N GLU A 261 -11.34 1.74 -7.44
CA GLU A 261 -12.63 1.08 -7.63
C GLU A 261 -13.75 1.92 -6.97
N ASP A 262 -13.51 2.43 -5.77
CA ASP A 262 -14.53 3.12 -4.98
C ASP A 262 -14.55 4.64 -5.18
N ILE A 263 -13.39 5.25 -5.43
CA ILE A 263 -13.26 6.70 -5.58
C ILE A 263 -12.94 7.03 -7.04
N ALA A 264 -14.00 7.19 -7.84
CA ALA A 264 -13.90 7.50 -9.28
C ALA A 264 -13.03 8.73 -9.60
N ALA A 265 -12.93 9.69 -8.69
CA ALA A 265 -12.08 10.88 -8.85
C ALA A 265 -10.57 10.55 -8.84
N LEU A 266 -10.19 9.42 -8.24
CA LEU A 266 -8.81 8.93 -8.14
C LEU A 266 -8.45 7.94 -9.25
N SER A 267 -9.44 7.40 -9.97
CA SER A 267 -9.16 6.53 -11.11
C SER A 267 -8.29 7.30 -12.13
N PRO A 268 -7.27 6.66 -12.73
CA PRO A 268 -6.47 7.31 -13.75
C PRO A 268 -7.41 7.84 -14.83
N LYS A 269 -7.43 9.16 -15.01
CA LYS A 269 -8.12 9.71 -16.18
C LYS A 269 -7.55 8.96 -17.38
N PRO A 270 -8.39 8.37 -18.25
CA PRO A 270 -7.90 7.70 -19.44
C PRO A 270 -6.89 8.65 -20.05
N LYS A 271 -5.61 8.26 -20.10
CA LYS A 271 -4.62 9.02 -20.86
C LYS A 271 -5.30 9.16 -22.20
N GLN A 272 -5.72 10.38 -22.57
CA GLN A 272 -6.33 10.63 -23.86
C GLN A 272 -5.47 9.86 -24.83
N ALA A 273 -6.06 8.85 -25.49
CA ALA A 273 -5.31 7.98 -26.40
C ALA A 273 -4.43 8.91 -27.20
N PRO A 274 -3.09 8.72 -27.18
CA PRO A 274 -2.17 9.70 -27.73
C PRO A 274 -2.75 10.09 -29.07
N LYS A 275 -3.16 11.38 -29.19
CA LYS A 275 -3.82 11.88 -30.41
C LYS A 275 -2.98 11.31 -31.52
N THR A 276 -3.57 10.48 -32.39
CA THR A 276 -2.82 9.77 -33.42
C THR A 276 -2.09 10.86 -34.17
N GLU A 277 -0.80 11.02 -33.88
CA GLU A 277 -0.03 12.10 -34.47
C GLU A 277 -0.04 11.79 -35.96
N GLU A 278 -0.36 12.81 -36.76
CA GLU A 278 -0.35 12.66 -38.20
C GLU A 278 1.01 12.07 -38.63
N PRO A 279 1.03 11.13 -39.59
CA PRO A 279 2.27 10.53 -40.04
C PRO A 279 3.29 11.62 -40.40
N ARG A 280 4.49 11.52 -39.82
CA ARG A 280 5.63 12.40 -40.07
C ARG A 280 6.73 11.61 -40.78
N PRO A 281 6.57 11.34 -42.10
CA PRO A 281 7.50 10.50 -42.83
C PRO A 281 8.88 11.14 -42.93
N VAL A 282 9.92 10.33 -42.78
CA VAL A 282 11.34 10.69 -42.94
C VAL A 282 12.12 9.55 -43.59
N LYS A 283 13.15 9.89 -44.35
CA LYS A 283 14.10 8.94 -44.93
C LYS A 283 15.35 8.85 -44.08
N VAL A 284 15.65 7.66 -43.57
CA VAL A 284 16.86 7.39 -42.78
C VAL A 284 17.91 6.74 -43.68
N GLN A 285 19.12 7.30 -43.71
CA GLN A 285 20.25 6.73 -44.44
C GLN A 285 20.99 5.74 -43.55
N VAL A 286 20.92 4.44 -43.87
CA VAL A 286 21.52 3.37 -43.09
C VAL A 286 22.83 2.95 -43.72
N ARG A 287 23.89 2.90 -42.92
CA ARG A 287 25.22 2.44 -43.33
C ARG A 287 25.69 1.30 -42.42
N ASN A 288 26.36 0.29 -42.95
CA ASN A 288 26.97 -0.75 -42.10
C ASN A 288 28.27 -0.25 -41.46
N VAL A 289 28.82 -1.01 -40.50
CA VAL A 289 30.06 -0.66 -39.79
C VAL A 289 31.27 -0.51 -40.70
N LYS A 290 31.41 -1.38 -41.71
CA LYS A 290 32.50 -1.30 -42.70
C LYS A 290 32.38 -0.09 -43.61
N GLY A 291 31.15 0.39 -43.78
CA GLY A 291 30.85 1.61 -44.49
C GLY A 291 30.83 1.48 -46.01
N ASP A 292 30.81 0.26 -46.52
CA ASP A 292 30.77 -0.12 -47.94
C ASP A 292 29.34 -0.29 -48.48
N ILE A 293 28.34 -0.47 -47.60
CA ILE A 293 26.93 -0.56 -47.99
C ILE A 293 26.15 0.58 -47.33
N THR A 294 25.40 1.34 -48.14
CA THR A 294 24.49 2.39 -47.68
C THR A 294 23.15 2.29 -48.43
N PHE A 295 22.04 2.41 -47.73
CA PHE A 295 20.68 2.41 -48.31
C PHE A 295 19.72 3.29 -47.50
N ALA A 296 18.61 3.69 -48.12
CA ALA A 296 17.59 4.53 -47.47
C ALA A 296 16.43 3.66 -46.96
N VAL A 297 15.89 4.03 -45.79
CA VAL A 297 14.70 3.41 -45.17
C VAL A 297 13.66 4.49 -44.92
N GLU A 298 12.45 4.28 -45.44
CA GLU A 298 11.30 5.13 -45.11
C GLU A 298 10.85 4.82 -43.68
N ALA A 299 10.78 5.85 -42.85
CA ALA A 299 10.39 5.77 -41.45
C ALA A 299 9.42 6.90 -41.11
N ASP A 300 8.91 6.89 -39.88
CA ASP A 300 8.09 7.97 -39.35
C ASP A 300 8.70 8.47 -38.05
N LEU A 301 8.72 9.79 -37.84
CA LEU A 301 9.27 10.38 -36.61
C LEU A 301 8.55 9.91 -35.33
N GLY A 302 7.29 9.47 -35.44
CA GLY A 302 6.54 8.87 -34.34
C GLY A 302 6.89 7.39 -34.07
N TRP A 303 7.71 6.75 -34.89
CA TRP A 303 8.14 5.37 -34.62
C TRP A 303 9.06 5.31 -33.41
N ARG A 304 9.09 4.13 -32.78
CA ARG A 304 10.13 3.75 -31.81
C ARG A 304 11.27 3.01 -32.51
N THR A 305 12.43 2.96 -31.86
CA THR A 305 13.63 2.26 -32.36
C THR A 305 13.35 0.81 -32.79
N ALA A 306 12.47 0.09 -32.10
CA ALA A 306 12.12 -1.29 -32.44
C ALA A 306 11.53 -1.41 -33.86
N LYS A 307 10.57 -0.55 -34.20
CA LYS A 307 9.93 -0.52 -35.52
C LYS A 307 10.88 -0.05 -36.61
N LEU A 308 11.74 0.94 -36.31
CA LEU A 308 12.81 1.33 -37.23
C LEU A 308 13.75 0.15 -37.51
N ARG A 309 14.14 -0.61 -36.49
CA ARG A 309 15.01 -1.79 -36.66
C ARG A 309 14.37 -2.84 -37.58
N GLU A 310 13.08 -3.12 -37.40
CA GLU A 310 12.33 -4.02 -38.29
C GLU A 310 12.37 -3.53 -39.74
N ALA A 311 12.12 -2.24 -39.98
CA ALA A 311 12.18 -1.65 -41.32
C ALA A 311 13.60 -1.70 -41.93
N VAL A 312 14.63 -1.44 -41.12
CA VAL A 312 16.04 -1.55 -41.54
C VAL A 312 16.35 -2.98 -41.98
N ILE A 313 15.95 -3.98 -41.20
CA ILE A 313 16.16 -5.39 -41.54
C ILE A 313 15.40 -5.77 -42.81
N ALA A 314 14.15 -5.32 -42.95
CA ALA A 314 13.31 -5.63 -44.11
C ALA A 314 13.82 -4.97 -45.41
N SER A 315 14.42 -3.78 -45.32
CA SER A 315 14.98 -3.05 -46.47
C SER A 315 16.47 -3.35 -46.74
N ALA A 316 17.12 -4.15 -45.90
CA ALA A 316 18.55 -4.42 -46.02
C ALA A 316 18.87 -5.19 -47.32
N PRO A 317 19.83 -4.72 -48.14
CA PRO A 317 20.26 -5.46 -49.32
C PRO A 317 21.03 -6.73 -48.94
N ASN A 318 21.10 -7.69 -49.88
CA ASN A 318 21.86 -8.92 -49.69
C ASN A 318 23.33 -8.60 -49.31
N GLY A 319 23.81 -9.26 -48.26
CA GLY A 319 25.18 -9.06 -47.75
C GLY A 319 25.35 -7.91 -46.75
N PHE A 320 24.28 -7.19 -46.38
CA PHE A 320 24.34 -6.12 -45.38
C PHE A 320 24.68 -6.63 -43.97
N ALA A 321 24.09 -7.75 -43.57
CA ALA A 321 24.33 -8.40 -42.27
C ALA A 321 24.45 -9.92 -42.44
N ALA A 322 25.19 -10.57 -41.53
CA ALA A 322 25.26 -12.02 -41.47
C ALA A 322 23.89 -12.60 -41.05
N GLN A 323 23.49 -13.71 -41.66
CA GLN A 323 22.24 -14.39 -41.28
C GLN A 323 22.28 -14.81 -39.80
N GLY A 324 21.19 -14.55 -39.08
CA GLY A 324 21.04 -14.87 -37.66
C GLY A 324 21.68 -13.88 -36.68
N GLY A 325 22.29 -12.79 -37.16
CA GLY A 325 22.84 -11.73 -36.30
C GLY A 325 21.77 -10.82 -35.68
N GLN A 326 22.11 -10.17 -34.57
CA GLN A 326 21.28 -9.12 -33.97
C GLN A 326 21.63 -7.77 -34.58
N CYS A 327 20.64 -7.06 -35.14
CA CYS A 327 20.83 -5.72 -35.65
C CYS A 327 20.84 -4.68 -34.51
N VAL A 328 21.95 -3.98 -34.33
CA VAL A 328 22.06 -2.88 -33.37
C VAL A 328 22.19 -1.56 -34.13
N LEU A 329 21.37 -0.56 -33.78
CA LEU A 329 21.37 0.74 -34.44
C LEU A 329 22.15 1.75 -33.61
N ALA A 330 22.95 2.59 -34.26
CA ALA A 330 23.67 3.69 -33.63
C ALA A 330 23.46 5.01 -34.38
N LEU A 331 23.09 6.06 -33.65
CA LEU A 331 22.94 7.42 -34.17
C LEU A 331 23.94 8.34 -33.50
N LYS A 332 24.75 9.06 -34.28
CA LYS A 332 25.77 10.01 -33.78
C LYS A 332 26.69 9.37 -32.72
N GLY A 333 27.08 8.11 -32.92
CA GLY A 333 27.96 7.36 -32.02
C GLY A 333 27.29 6.78 -30.76
N LYS A 334 25.96 6.90 -30.60
CA LYS A 334 25.22 6.32 -29.48
C LYS A 334 24.33 5.17 -29.93
N PHE A 335 24.42 4.03 -29.24
CA PHE A 335 23.54 2.89 -29.47
C PHE A 335 22.10 3.19 -29.04
N LEU A 336 21.15 2.81 -29.88
CA LEU A 336 19.73 3.03 -29.64
C LEU A 336 19.09 1.81 -28.99
N GLY A 337 18.54 2.00 -27.79
CA GLY A 337 17.75 0.99 -27.07
C GLY A 337 16.31 0.89 -27.56
N ASN A 338 15.56 -0.08 -27.03
CA ASN A 338 14.11 -0.26 -27.28
C ASN A 338 13.24 0.53 -26.28
N GLY A 339 13.72 1.71 -25.86
CA GLY A 339 13.02 2.53 -24.88
C GLY A 339 11.69 3.11 -25.42
N PRO A 340 10.93 3.81 -24.55
CA PRO A 340 9.66 4.41 -24.92
C PRO A 340 9.77 5.60 -25.90
N GLU A 341 10.98 6.15 -26.09
CA GLU A 341 11.27 7.32 -26.90
C GLU A 341 10.97 7.10 -28.39
N THR A 342 10.45 8.15 -29.05
CA THR A 342 10.22 8.17 -30.49
C THR A 342 11.48 8.60 -31.26
N LEU A 343 11.50 8.39 -32.57
CA LEU A 343 12.59 8.88 -33.42
C LEU A 343 12.73 10.41 -33.34
N SER A 344 11.61 11.13 -33.22
CA SER A 344 11.60 12.59 -32.98
C SER A 344 12.36 12.95 -31.71
N ASP A 345 12.10 12.24 -30.61
CA ASP A 345 12.76 12.48 -29.31
C ASP A 345 14.26 12.19 -29.37
N LEU A 346 14.63 11.19 -30.18
CA LEU A 346 16.02 10.80 -30.43
C LEU A 346 16.75 11.73 -31.42
N GLY A 347 16.07 12.76 -31.94
CA GLY A 347 16.64 13.76 -32.83
C GLY A 347 16.87 13.26 -34.25
N PHE A 348 16.05 12.32 -34.73
CA PHE A 348 15.98 11.97 -36.15
C PHE A 348 15.41 13.13 -36.95
N ALA A 349 15.92 13.26 -38.17
CA ALA A 349 15.44 14.19 -39.18
C ALA A 349 15.52 13.51 -40.55
N ASP A 350 14.85 14.07 -41.54
CA ASP A 350 14.96 13.57 -42.91
C ASP A 350 16.42 13.58 -43.39
N GLY A 351 16.85 12.48 -44.02
CA GLY A 351 18.23 12.26 -44.48
C GLY A 351 19.23 11.92 -43.38
N VAL A 352 18.81 11.73 -42.12
CA VAL A 352 19.74 11.42 -41.02
C VAL A 352 20.49 10.11 -41.28
N GLN A 353 21.80 10.11 -40.99
CA GLN A 353 22.63 8.92 -41.14
C GLN A 353 22.67 8.10 -39.86
N LEU A 354 22.46 6.79 -40.01
CA LEU A 354 22.45 5.80 -38.97
C LEU A 354 23.44 4.68 -39.31
N ILE A 355 24.15 4.18 -38.30
CA ILE A 355 25.02 3.01 -38.44
C ILE A 355 24.26 1.79 -37.92
N ALA A 356 24.16 0.73 -38.73
CA ALA A 356 23.70 -0.56 -38.27
C ALA A 356 24.89 -1.52 -38.09
N VAL A 357 24.92 -2.19 -36.95
CA VAL A 357 25.91 -3.19 -36.55
C VAL A 357 25.30 -4.58 -36.66
#